data_AF-A0A7S3ULV9-F1
#
_entry.id   AF-A0A7S3ULV9-F1
#
_cell.length_a   1.000
_cell.length_b   1.000
_cell.length_c   1.000
_cell.angle_alpha   90.00
_cell.angle_beta   90.00
_cell.angle_gamma   90.00
#
_symmetry.space_group_name_H-M   'P 1'
#
loop_
_entity.id
_entity.type
_entity.pdbx_description
1 polymer ?
#
loop_
_entity_poly.entity_id
_entity_poly.type
_entity_poly.pdbx_seq_one_letter_code
_entity_poly.pdbx_strand_id
1 'polypeptide(L)'
;PPYCPSSSKMEQDDYYENRGGYRRHGGGYGNRYSRGERRNYQPRVEQPQIQYDPDAEMMAQLRLLLISVGDFHSRGPQSLPLSVNIKGLAAVLETDLEAHGPKVVGLVARCVRDLPVQAGCYAALAALLNARRPGFCRQLVERVAENLKADV
;
A
#
# COMPACT_ATOMS: atom_id res chain seq x y z
N PRO A 1 -29.14 -11.26 39.60
CA PRO A 1 -28.60 -9.92 39.28
C PRO A 1 -27.44 -9.54 40.21
N PRO A 2 -26.20 -9.49 39.72
CA PRO A 2 -25.11 -8.80 40.39
C PRO A 2 -24.64 -7.57 39.59
N TYR A 3 -24.62 -6.48 40.34
CA TYR A 3 -23.96 -5.19 40.19
C TYR A 3 -22.87 -5.02 39.10
N CYS A 4 -23.02 -3.92 38.35
CA CYS A 4 -21.97 -3.27 37.57
C CYS A 4 -20.94 -2.57 38.48
N PRO A 5 -19.64 -2.60 38.16
CA PRO A 5 -18.65 -1.73 38.77
C PRO A 5 -18.54 -0.39 38.04
N SER A 6 -18.40 0.66 38.85
CA SER A 6 -18.23 2.07 38.49
C SER A 6 -16.82 2.38 37.97
N SER A 7 -16.77 3.31 37.02
CA SER A 7 -15.59 3.94 36.43
C SER A 7 -14.93 4.95 37.37
N SER A 8 -13.60 4.94 37.49
CA SER A 8 -12.79 6.15 37.73
C SER A 8 -11.26 5.90 37.64
N LYS A 9 -10.65 6.52 36.60
CA LYS A 9 -9.38 7.30 36.55
C LYS A 9 -8.03 6.64 36.96
N MET A 10 -7.05 6.69 36.04
CA MET A 10 -5.77 7.46 36.10
C MET A 10 -4.86 7.00 37.25
N GLU A 11 -3.61 6.55 37.08
CA GLU A 11 -2.39 7.15 36.51
C GLU A 11 -1.42 5.95 36.29
N GLN A 12 -0.77 5.70 35.13
CA GLN A 12 0.42 6.32 34.55
C GLN A 12 1.59 6.57 35.53
N ASP A 13 2.80 6.16 35.13
CA ASP A 13 4.12 6.23 35.82
C ASP A 13 4.42 4.99 36.71
N ASP A 14 5.54 4.27 36.64
CA ASP A 14 6.91 4.55 36.22
C ASP A 14 7.60 3.27 35.67
N TYR A 15 8.27 3.38 34.53
CA TYR A 15 9.12 2.32 33.95
C TYR A 15 10.59 2.51 34.39
N TYR A 16 11.12 1.50 35.09
CA TYR A 16 12.53 1.04 35.18
C TYR A 16 13.71 2.05 35.17
N GLU A 17 14.26 2.24 36.37
CA GLU A 17 15.69 2.23 36.76
C GLU A 17 16.78 2.37 35.67
N ASN A 18 17.22 3.62 35.49
CA ASN A 18 18.56 4.12 35.82
C ASN A 18 19.77 3.17 35.55
N ARG A 19 20.23 3.16 34.29
CA ARG A 19 21.55 2.62 33.91
C ARG A 19 22.68 3.58 34.29
N GLY A 20 23.57 3.08 35.15
CA GLY A 20 25.00 2.97 34.84
C GLY A 20 25.80 4.27 34.73
N GLY A 21 26.51 4.60 35.80
CA GLY A 21 27.46 5.71 35.87
C GLY A 21 28.69 5.55 34.97
N TYR A 22 29.17 6.69 34.46
CA TYR A 22 30.45 6.79 33.74
C TYR A 22 31.47 7.50 34.62
N ARG A 23 32.43 6.73 35.15
CA ARG A 23 33.67 7.26 35.73
C ARG A 23 34.64 7.58 34.59
N ARG A 24 35.14 8.81 34.57
CA ARG A 24 36.34 9.24 33.82
C ARG A 24 37.60 8.68 34.49
N HIS A 25 38.56 8.12 33.74
CA HIS A 25 40.01 8.34 33.91
C HIS A 25 40.89 7.56 32.90
N GLY A 26 41.93 8.24 32.37
CA GLY A 26 43.20 7.68 31.86
C GLY A 26 43.14 7.01 30.48
N GLY A 27 43.97 7.30 29.48
CA GLY A 27 45.38 7.71 29.47
C GLY A 27 46.20 6.56 28.83
N GLY A 28 47.03 6.84 27.81
CA GLY A 28 48.09 5.90 27.40
C GLY A 28 48.34 5.76 25.90
N TYR A 29 49.46 6.31 25.45
CA TYR A 29 50.13 6.05 24.18
C TYR A 29 50.76 4.65 24.20
N GLY A 30 50.70 3.91 23.10
CA GLY A 30 51.37 2.62 23.01
C GLY A 30 51.21 1.92 21.66
N ASN A 31 52.04 2.29 20.69
CA ASN A 31 52.34 1.43 19.55
C ASN A 31 53.12 0.20 20.05
N ARG A 32 52.63 -1.02 19.80
CA ARG A 32 53.47 -2.21 19.68
C ARG A 32 52.76 -3.29 18.87
N TYR A 33 53.48 -3.76 17.86
CA TYR A 33 53.09 -4.66 16.78
C TYR A 33 52.65 -6.04 17.30
N SER A 34 51.48 -6.51 16.85
CA SER A 34 51.04 -7.91 16.91
C SER A 34 50.17 -8.16 15.68
N ARG A 35 50.76 -8.73 14.63
CA ARG A 35 50.71 -10.17 14.33
C ARG A 35 49.28 -10.64 14.06
N GLY A 36 48.91 -10.60 12.79
CA GLY A 36 47.98 -11.52 12.15
C GLY A 36 46.56 -11.51 12.68
N GLU A 37 45.69 -10.74 12.05
CA GLU A 37 44.27 -11.08 11.99
C GLU A 37 43.68 -10.41 10.75
N ARG A 38 43.26 -11.25 9.80
CA ARG A 38 42.44 -10.86 8.65
C ARG A 38 41.13 -10.28 9.19
N ARG A 39 41.10 -8.97 9.44
CA ARG A 39 39.85 -8.27 9.69
C ARG A 39 39.09 -8.20 8.38
N ASN A 40 38.08 -9.06 8.27
CA ASN A 40 36.99 -8.96 7.30
C ASN A 40 36.56 -7.49 7.19
N TYR A 41 37.04 -6.82 6.14
CA TYR A 41 36.43 -5.59 5.68
C TYR A 41 35.12 -6.03 5.02
N GLN A 42 34.05 -6.16 5.80
CA GLN A 42 32.73 -6.21 5.21
C GLN A 42 32.54 -4.84 4.55
N PRO A 43 32.39 -4.76 3.21
CA PRO A 43 31.94 -3.52 2.62
C PRO A 43 30.61 -3.21 3.30
N ARG A 44 30.50 -2.00 3.87
CA ARG A 44 29.24 -1.47 4.36
C ARG A 44 28.30 -1.57 3.17
N VAL A 45 27.41 -2.55 3.18
CA VAL A 45 26.32 -2.62 2.20
C VAL A 45 25.54 -1.35 2.49
N GLU A 46 25.76 -0.33 1.67
CA GLU A 46 24.88 0.82 1.61
C GLU A 46 23.52 0.21 1.32
N GLN A 47 22.66 0.17 2.34
CA GLN A 47 21.27 -0.18 2.13
C GLN A 47 20.80 0.79 1.05
N PRO A 48 20.41 0.32 -0.15
CA PRO A 48 19.88 1.21 -1.15
C PRO A 48 18.74 1.95 -0.45
N GLN A 49 18.85 3.27 -0.38
CA GLN A 49 17.77 4.07 0.16
C GLN A 49 16.59 3.78 -0.74
N ILE A 50 15.66 2.96 -0.24
CA ILE A 50 14.45 2.61 -0.96
C ILE A 50 13.76 3.96 -1.13
N GLN A 51 13.86 4.51 -2.33
CA GLN A 51 13.25 5.78 -2.65
C GLN A 51 11.75 5.55 -2.55
N TYR A 52 11.18 6.07 -1.47
CA TYR A 52 9.75 5.98 -1.22
C TYR A 52 9.04 6.78 -2.29
N ASP A 53 8.32 6.07 -3.16
CA ASP A 53 7.46 6.66 -4.18
C ASP A 53 6.00 6.54 -3.70
N PRO A 54 5.42 7.63 -3.14
CA PRO A 54 4.04 7.60 -2.64
C PRO A 54 3.04 7.26 -3.75
N ASP A 55 3.30 7.66 -4.99
CA ASP A 55 2.42 7.36 -6.12
C ASP A 55 2.43 5.86 -6.43
N ALA A 56 3.59 5.20 -6.32
CA ALA A 56 3.71 3.77 -6.56
C ALA A 56 2.96 2.94 -5.51
N GLU A 57 3.04 3.33 -4.23
CA GLU A 57 2.31 2.65 -3.16
C GLU A 57 0.79 2.84 -3.31
N MET A 58 0.34 4.07 -3.56
CA MET A 58 -1.08 4.35 -3.84
C MET A 58 -1.59 3.50 -5.01
N MET A 59 -0.85 3.43 -6.12
CA MET A 59 -1.24 2.64 -7.29
C MET A 59 -1.26 1.13 -6.98
N ALA A 60 -0.37 0.64 -6.13
CA ALA A 60 -0.38 -0.75 -5.67
C ALA A 60 -1.63 -1.04 -4.82
N GLN A 61 -1.99 -0.13 -3.92
CA GLN A 61 -3.21 -0.25 -3.10
C GLN A 61 -4.48 -0.24 -3.98
N LEU A 62 -4.57 0.69 -4.94
CA LEU A 62 -5.68 0.74 -5.90
C LEU A 62 -5.79 -0.54 -6.73
N ARG A 63 -4.65 -1.13 -7.12
CA ARG A 63 -4.63 -2.41 -7.84
C ARG A 63 -5.23 -3.52 -6.99
N LEU A 64 -4.86 -3.61 -5.72
CA LEU A 64 -5.40 -4.63 -4.80
C LEU A 64 -6.90 -4.48 -4.60
N LEU A 65 -7.40 -3.24 -4.53
CA LEU A 65 -8.84 -2.97 -4.45
C LEU A 65 -9.58 -3.42 -5.72
N LEU A 66 -9.02 -3.14 -6.90
CA LEU A 66 -9.59 -3.58 -8.18
C LEU A 66 -9.59 -5.11 -8.35
N ILE A 67 -8.61 -5.81 -7.79
CA ILE A 67 -8.56 -7.28 -7.83
C ILE A 67 -9.59 -7.87 -6.85
N SER A 68 -9.68 -7.30 -5.64
CA SER A 68 -10.52 -7.84 -4.56
C SER A 68 -12.02 -7.56 -4.74
N VAL A 69 -12.42 -6.49 -5.45
CA VAL A 69 -13.85 -6.13 -5.62
C VAL A 69 -14.68 -7.25 -6.26
N GLY A 70 -14.07 -7.96 -7.21
CA GLY A 70 -14.70 -9.06 -7.96
C GLY A 70 -14.42 -10.44 -7.39
N ASP A 71 -13.72 -10.56 -6.26
CA ASP A 71 -13.44 -11.87 -5.68
C ASP A 71 -14.63 -12.36 -4.85
N PHE A 72 -15.24 -13.44 -5.32
CA PHE A 72 -16.38 -14.09 -4.68
C PHE A 72 -15.95 -15.10 -3.61
N HIS A 73 -14.72 -15.61 -3.68
CA HIS A 73 -14.21 -16.63 -2.74
C HIS A 73 -13.84 -16.03 -1.38
N SER A 74 -13.47 -14.75 -1.37
CA SER A 74 -13.16 -13.98 -0.16
C SER A 74 -14.39 -13.50 0.62
N ARG A 75 -15.61 -13.77 0.13
CA ARG A 75 -16.85 -13.29 0.76
C ARG A 75 -17.29 -14.20 1.89
N GLY A 76 -16.77 -13.91 3.08
CA GLY A 76 -17.32 -14.44 4.31
C GLY A 76 -18.76 -13.95 4.57
N PRO A 77 -19.43 -14.50 5.60
CA PRO A 77 -20.83 -14.19 5.94
C PRO A 77 -21.10 -12.71 6.29
N GLN A 78 -20.06 -11.89 6.49
CA GLN A 78 -20.18 -10.45 6.75
C GLN A 78 -19.79 -9.57 5.55
N SER A 79 -19.58 -10.14 4.35
CA SER A 79 -19.24 -9.34 3.17
C SER A 79 -20.41 -8.49 2.72
N LEU A 80 -20.15 -7.21 2.45
CA LEU A 80 -21.10 -6.32 1.79
C LEU A 80 -21.46 -6.84 0.38
N PRO A 81 -22.65 -6.49 -0.14
CA PRO A 81 -23.05 -6.83 -1.50
C PRO A 81 -22.06 -6.28 -2.55
N LEU A 82 -21.87 -7.00 -3.67
CA LEU A 82 -20.99 -6.57 -4.77
C LEU A 82 -21.31 -5.14 -5.23
N SER A 83 -22.59 -4.81 -5.34
CA SER A 83 -23.05 -3.49 -5.75
C SER A 83 -22.61 -2.37 -4.80
N VAL A 84 -22.53 -2.66 -3.50
CA VAL A 84 -22.03 -1.71 -2.49
C VAL A 84 -20.52 -1.55 -2.64
N ASN A 85 -19.78 -2.65 -2.80
CA ASN A 85 -18.32 -2.61 -2.99
C ASN A 85 -17.93 -1.86 -4.27
N ILE A 86 -18.61 -2.12 -5.39
CA ILE A 86 -18.36 -1.43 -6.66
C ILE A 86 -18.66 0.07 -6.52
N LYS A 87 -19.77 0.46 -5.86
CA LYS A 87 -20.11 1.87 -5.63
C LYS A 87 -19.09 2.58 -4.73
N GLY A 88 -18.60 1.89 -3.69
CA GLY A 88 -17.55 2.39 -2.81
C GLY A 88 -16.24 2.60 -3.56
N LEU A 89 -15.81 1.60 -4.35
CA LEU A 89 -14.61 1.69 -5.18
C LEU A 89 -14.71 2.81 -6.22
N ALA A 90 -15.89 3.01 -6.83
CA ALA A 90 -16.11 4.11 -7.77
C ALA A 90 -15.91 5.48 -7.11
N ALA A 91 -16.30 5.65 -5.83
CA ALA A 91 -16.07 6.89 -5.10
C ALA A 91 -14.60 7.13 -4.78
N VAL A 92 -13.86 6.08 -4.39
CA VAL A 92 -12.41 6.19 -4.15
C VAL A 92 -11.68 6.57 -5.44
N LEU A 93 -11.93 5.81 -6.52
CA LEU A 93 -11.28 6.04 -7.80
C LEU A 93 -11.64 7.40 -8.42
N GLU A 94 -12.83 7.93 -8.15
CA GLU A 94 -13.20 9.27 -8.60
C GLU A 94 -12.29 10.36 -8.01
N THR A 95 -11.98 10.27 -6.72
CA THR A 95 -11.05 11.19 -6.06
C THR A 95 -9.65 11.06 -6.66
N ASP A 96 -9.19 9.83 -6.88
CA ASP A 96 -7.85 9.59 -7.45
C ASP A 96 -7.76 9.94 -8.93
N LEU A 97 -8.87 9.89 -9.68
CA LEU A 97 -8.92 10.29 -11.08
C LEU A 97 -8.66 11.80 -11.26
N GLU A 98 -9.02 12.64 -10.29
CA GLU A 98 -8.74 14.08 -10.37
C GLU A 98 -7.23 14.38 -10.35
N ALA A 99 -6.48 13.64 -9.52
CA ALA A 99 -5.05 13.83 -9.35
C ALA A 99 -4.20 12.99 -10.34
N HIS A 100 -4.68 11.79 -10.69
CA HIS A 100 -3.87 10.76 -11.35
C HIS A 100 -4.58 10.09 -12.54
N GLY A 101 -5.50 10.79 -13.20
CA GLY A 101 -6.35 10.33 -14.31
C GLY A 101 -5.73 9.28 -15.23
N PRO A 102 -4.64 9.60 -15.98
CA PRO A 102 -4.02 8.67 -16.92
C PRO A 102 -3.48 7.39 -16.28
N LYS A 103 -2.93 7.48 -15.06
CA LYS A 103 -2.38 6.34 -14.32
C LYS A 103 -3.52 5.39 -13.93
N VAL A 104 -4.62 5.93 -13.38
CA VAL A 104 -5.79 5.15 -12.96
C VAL A 104 -6.47 4.49 -14.17
N VAL A 105 -6.67 5.22 -15.27
CA VAL A 105 -7.22 4.65 -16.52
C VAL A 105 -6.34 3.49 -17.01
N GLY A 106 -5.02 3.68 -17.02
CA GLY A 106 -4.07 2.63 -17.38
C GLY A 106 -4.16 1.40 -16.48
N LEU A 107 -4.36 1.60 -15.17
CA LEU A 107 -4.51 0.51 -14.21
C LEU A 107 -5.80 -0.29 -14.46
N VAL A 108 -6.94 0.38 -14.63
CA VAL A 108 -8.22 -0.27 -14.93
C VAL A 108 -8.14 -1.03 -16.25
N ALA A 109 -7.54 -0.45 -17.29
CA ALA A 109 -7.33 -1.11 -18.58
C ALA A 109 -6.49 -2.40 -18.46
N ARG A 110 -5.44 -2.39 -17.62
CA ARG A 110 -4.63 -3.58 -17.32
C ARG A 110 -5.44 -4.63 -16.57
N CYS A 111 -6.23 -4.24 -15.57
CA CYS A 111 -7.11 -5.17 -14.86
C CYS A 111 -8.13 -5.85 -15.79
N VAL A 112 -8.73 -5.11 -16.73
CA VAL A 112 -9.65 -5.68 -17.73
C VAL A 112 -8.96 -6.74 -18.59
N ARG A 113 -7.71 -6.49 -19.00
CA ARG A 113 -6.92 -7.44 -19.79
C ARG A 113 -6.46 -8.65 -18.97
N ASP A 114 -5.90 -8.41 -17.79
CA ASP A 114 -5.26 -9.44 -16.96
C ASP A 114 -6.29 -10.31 -16.22
N LEU A 115 -7.50 -9.79 -15.99
CA LEU A 115 -8.58 -10.44 -15.22
C LEU A 115 -9.92 -10.44 -15.98
N PRO A 116 -10.01 -11.08 -17.15
CA PRO A 116 -11.20 -11.04 -18.00
C PRO A 116 -12.43 -11.68 -17.34
N VAL A 117 -12.25 -12.61 -16.39
CA VAL A 117 -13.34 -13.22 -15.61
C VAL A 117 -14.12 -12.18 -14.80
N GLN A 118 -13.47 -11.07 -14.42
CA GLN A 118 -14.09 -9.97 -13.67
C GLN A 118 -14.57 -8.83 -14.58
N ALA A 119 -14.58 -9.00 -15.91
CA ALA A 119 -14.95 -7.95 -16.87
C ALA A 119 -16.31 -7.30 -16.58
N GLY A 120 -17.30 -8.07 -16.12
CA GLY A 120 -18.61 -7.54 -15.72
C GLY A 120 -18.53 -6.56 -14.53
N CYS A 121 -17.64 -6.81 -13.57
CA CYS A 121 -17.41 -5.90 -12.45
C CYS A 121 -16.73 -4.61 -12.93
N TYR A 122 -15.73 -4.72 -13.80
CA TYR A 122 -15.05 -3.55 -14.38
C TYR A 122 -15.96 -2.73 -15.29
N ALA A 123 -16.87 -3.36 -16.04
CA ALA A 123 -17.86 -2.67 -16.86
C ALA A 123 -18.84 -1.86 -15.98
N ALA A 124 -19.34 -2.45 -14.88
CA ALA A 124 -20.19 -1.74 -13.93
C ALA A 124 -19.45 -0.57 -13.25
N LEU A 125 -18.19 -0.78 -12.86
CA LEU A 125 -17.33 0.26 -12.31
C LEU A 125 -17.12 1.40 -13.31
N ALA A 126 -16.79 1.07 -14.57
CA ALA A 126 -16.58 2.05 -15.63
C ALA A 126 -17.85 2.86 -15.94
N ALA A 127 -19.02 2.22 -15.92
CA ALA A 127 -20.30 2.92 -16.08
C ALA A 127 -20.55 3.94 -14.96
N LEU A 128 -20.29 3.56 -13.70
CA LEU A 128 -20.42 4.48 -12.57
C LEU A 128 -19.40 5.64 -12.64
N LEU A 129 -18.15 5.35 -12.99
CA LEU A 129 -17.12 6.37 -13.15
C LEU A 129 -17.44 7.33 -14.29
N ASN A 130 -17.93 6.83 -15.42
CA ASN A 130 -18.28 7.67 -16.57
C ASN A 130 -19.51 8.54 -16.31
N ALA A 131 -20.45 8.08 -15.47
CA ALA A 131 -21.58 8.90 -15.03
C ALA A 131 -21.12 10.13 -14.22
N ARG A 132 -19.99 10.04 -13.53
CA ARG A 132 -19.42 11.13 -12.71
C ARG A 132 -18.34 11.92 -13.45
N ARG A 133 -17.59 11.27 -14.33
CA ARG A 133 -16.52 11.81 -15.17
C ARG A 133 -16.79 11.49 -16.64
N PRO A 134 -17.55 12.35 -17.35
CA PRO A 134 -17.81 12.16 -18.76
C PRO A 134 -16.51 12.02 -19.55
N GLY A 135 -16.41 10.97 -20.37
CA GLY A 135 -15.22 10.69 -21.17
C GLY A 135 -14.26 9.70 -20.54
N PHE A 136 -14.47 9.27 -19.29
CA PHE A 136 -13.70 8.18 -18.69
C PHE A 136 -13.77 6.90 -19.55
N CYS A 137 -14.97 6.50 -19.98
CA CYS A 137 -15.12 5.31 -20.81
C CYS A 137 -14.41 5.45 -22.17
N ARG A 138 -14.38 6.67 -22.74
CA ARG A 138 -13.65 6.92 -23.98
C ARG A 138 -12.15 6.67 -23.79
N GLN A 139 -11.55 7.28 -22.76
CA GLN A 139 -10.12 7.09 -22.45
C GLN A 139 -9.82 5.62 -22.11
N LEU A 140 -10.71 4.95 -21.39
CA LEU A 140 -10.56 3.53 -21.07
C LEU A 140 -10.56 2.65 -22.32
N VAL A 141 -11.52 2.86 -23.23
CA VAL A 141 -11.62 2.10 -24.49
C VAL A 141 -10.42 2.36 -25.39
N GLU A 142 -10.00 3.63 -25.53
CA GLU A 142 -8.77 4.00 -26.25
C GLU A 142 -7.57 3.25 -25.68
N ARG A 143 -7.42 3.22 -24.35
CA ARG A 143 -6.31 2.54 -23.68
C ARG A 143 -6.35 1.01 -23.82
N VAL A 144 -7.54 0.41 -23.77
CA VAL A 144 -7.70 -1.02 -24.01
C VAL A 144 -7.37 -1.37 -25.46
N ALA A 145 -7.80 -0.55 -26.42
CA ALA A 145 -7.48 -0.75 -27.84
C ALA A 145 -5.97 -0.64 -28.12
N GLU A 146 -5.27 0.30 -27.46
CA GLU A 146 -3.81 0.38 -27.51
C GLU A 146 -3.14 -0.89 -26.97
N ASN A 147 -3.58 -1.37 -25.81
CA ASN A 147 -3.04 -2.61 -25.22
C ASN A 147 -3.24 -3.81 -26.15
N LEU A 148 -4.43 -3.93 -26.76
CA LEU A 148 -4.72 -5.01 -27.70
C LEU A 148 -3.84 -4.96 -28.96
N LYS A 149 -3.54 -3.75 -29.47
CA LYS A 149 -2.65 -3.59 -30.63
C LYS A 149 -1.20 -3.93 -30.32
N ALA A 150 -0.76 -3.75 -29.07
CA ALA A 150 0.61 -4.08 -28.66
C ALA A 150 0.84 -5.60 -28.54
N ASP A 151 -0.23 -6.38 -28.41
CA ASP A 151 -0.19 -7.84 -28.22
C ASP A 151 -0.30 -8.62 -29.56
N VAL A 152 -0.41 -7.93 -30.71
CA VAL A 152 -0.47 -8.50 -32.08
C VAL A 152 0.78 -8.12 -32.87
#